data_AF-A0A835U2D4-F1
#
_entry.id   AF-A0A835U2D4-F1
#
_cell.length_a   1.000
_cell.length_b   1.000
_cell.length_c   1.000
_cell.angle_alpha   90.00
_cell.angle_beta   90.00
_cell.angle_gamma   90.00
#
_symmetry.space_group_name_H-M   'P 1'
#
loop_
_entity.id
_entity.type
_entity.pdbx_description
1 polymer ?
#
loop_
_entity_poly.entity_id
_entity_poly.type
_entity_poly.pdbx_seq_one_letter_code
_entity_poly.pdbx_strand_id
1 'polypeptide(L)'
;MALAVLFFLLCASLFPQSLSLNPNPTSAKPKTNITVIGSVFCDPCSENTFSKHSYFLPGVQVLIQCRFAVRSKASDEITVRAERTTDGFGLYKLDIPQWKGFSASRVGNQVDVQRESRPELFEVL
;
A
#
# COMPACT_ATOMS: atom_id res chain seq x y z
N MET A 1 -51.37 -35.65 1.75
CA MET A 1 -50.28 -35.88 2.74
C MET A 1 -49.16 -36.74 2.17
N ALA A 2 -49.41 -37.98 1.74
CA ALA A 2 -48.36 -38.88 1.22
C ALA A 2 -47.59 -38.33 -0.01
N LEU A 3 -48.29 -37.71 -0.96
CA LEU A 3 -47.66 -37.09 -2.13
C LEU A 3 -46.74 -35.91 -1.78
N ALA A 4 -47.10 -35.12 -0.77
CA ALA A 4 -46.27 -34.01 -0.31
C ALA A 4 -44.97 -34.52 0.34
N VAL A 5 -45.06 -35.60 1.12
CA VAL A 5 -43.89 -36.24 1.75
C VAL A 5 -42.96 -36.83 0.69
N LEU A 6 -43.52 -37.46 -0.35
CA LEU A 6 -42.72 -38.03 -1.44
C LEU A 6 -41.99 -36.94 -2.23
N PHE A 7 -42.65 -35.81 -2.49
CA PHE A 7 -42.04 -34.66 -3.16
C PHE A 7 -40.89 -34.06 -2.35
N PHE A 8 -41.05 -33.90 -1.04
CA PHE A 8 -39.98 -33.42 -0.16
C PHE A 8 -38.76 -34.36 -0.12
N LEU A 9 -38.98 -35.68 -0.14
CA LEU A 9 -37.89 -36.68 -0.19
C LEU A 9 -37.13 -36.65 -1.54
N LEU A 10 -37.85 -36.43 -2.65
CA LEU A 10 -37.26 -36.26 -3.98
C LEU A 10 -36.43 -34.97 -4.09
N CYS A 11 -36.85 -33.88 -3.45
CA CYS A 11 -36.07 -32.63 -3.44
C CYS A 11 -34.79 -32.73 -2.61
N ALA A 12 -34.79 -33.53 -1.53
CA ALA A 12 -33.63 -33.69 -0.66
C ALA A 12 -32.50 -34.52 -1.33
N SER A 13 -32.84 -35.46 -2.22
CA SER A 13 -31.85 -36.29 -2.93
C SER A 13 -31.18 -35.59 -4.12
N LEU A 14 -31.74 -34.46 -4.56
CA LEU A 14 -31.21 -33.65 -5.67
C LEU A 14 -30.24 -32.56 -5.23
N PHE A 15 -29.81 -32.51 -3.96
CA PHE A 15 -28.70 -31.65 -3.55
C PHE A 15 -27.39 -32.27 -4.06
N PRO A 16 -26.75 -31.74 -5.14
CA PRO A 16 -25.40 -32.14 -5.45
C PRO A 16 -24.53 -31.78 -4.25
N GLN A 17 -23.83 -32.76 -3.70
CA GLN A 17 -22.76 -32.52 -2.74
C GLN A 17 -21.86 -31.47 -3.38
N SER A 18 -21.77 -30.32 -2.73
CA SER A 18 -20.97 -29.18 -3.15
C SER A 18 -19.63 -29.70 -3.63
N LEU A 19 -19.33 -29.54 -4.91
CA LEU A 19 -17.99 -29.78 -5.44
C LEU A 19 -17.06 -28.85 -4.65
N SER A 20 -16.40 -29.43 -3.64
CA SER A 20 -15.31 -28.76 -2.93
C SER A 20 -14.19 -28.62 -3.95
N LEU A 21 -14.18 -27.47 -4.60
CA LEU A 21 -13.12 -27.04 -5.48
C LEU A 21 -11.94 -26.79 -4.54
N ASN A 22 -11.19 -27.84 -4.22
CA ASN A 22 -9.94 -27.73 -3.48
C ASN A 22 -9.05 -26.83 -4.33
N PRO A 23 -8.82 -25.56 -3.97
CA PRO A 23 -7.91 -24.75 -4.74
C PRO A 23 -6.56 -25.40 -4.50
N ASN A 24 -6.08 -26.16 -5.48
CA ASN A 24 -4.67 -26.49 -5.58
C ASN A 24 -3.98 -25.14 -5.40
N PRO A 25 -3.17 -24.91 -4.34
CA PRO A 25 -2.39 -23.69 -4.24
C PRO A 25 -1.28 -23.84 -5.28
N THR A 26 -1.65 -23.68 -6.56
CA THR A 26 -0.71 -23.22 -7.56
C THR A 26 -0.14 -21.97 -6.93
N SER A 27 1.12 -22.07 -6.52
CA SER A 27 1.87 -21.11 -5.73
C SER A 27 1.97 -19.78 -6.50
N ALA A 28 0.85 -19.06 -6.56
CA ALA A 28 0.81 -17.68 -6.97
C ALA A 28 1.41 -16.91 -5.80
N LYS A 29 2.73 -16.71 -5.85
CA LYS A 29 3.41 -15.82 -4.92
C LYS A 29 2.56 -14.55 -4.80
N PRO A 30 2.15 -14.14 -3.58
CA PRO A 30 1.33 -12.96 -3.42
C PRO A 30 2.07 -11.78 -4.01
N LYS A 31 1.47 -11.21 -5.04
CA LYS A 31 1.94 -10.02 -5.72
C LYS A 31 1.68 -8.83 -4.80
N THR A 32 2.66 -8.42 -4.00
CA THR A 32 2.55 -7.24 -3.13
C THR A 32 2.93 -5.97 -3.89
N ASN A 33 1.93 -5.21 -4.34
CA ASN A 33 2.15 -3.88 -4.86
C ASN A 33 2.19 -2.89 -3.69
N ILE A 34 3.25 -2.07 -3.62
CA ILE A 34 3.36 -1.01 -2.61
C ILE A 34 3.23 0.33 -3.34
N THR A 35 2.37 1.19 -2.83
CA THR A 35 2.19 2.54 -3.34
C THR A 35 2.39 3.53 -2.19
N VAL A 36 3.22 4.54 -2.41
CA VAL A 36 3.41 5.67 -1.50
C VAL A 36 2.61 6.84 -2.05
N ILE A 37 1.72 7.40 -1.23
CA ILE A 37 0.95 8.59 -1.53
C ILE A 37 1.16 9.59 -0.41
N GLY A 38 1.40 10.85 -0.75
CA GLY A 38 1.45 11.94 0.21
C GLY A 38 1.04 13.25 -0.43
N SER A 39 1.04 14.30 0.38
CA SER A 39 0.76 15.66 -0.08
C SER A 39 1.79 16.63 0.47
N VAL A 40 1.95 17.76 -0.21
CA VAL A 40 2.75 18.90 0.27
C VAL A 40 1.79 20.07 0.46
N PHE A 41 1.87 20.72 1.62
CA PHE A 41 1.07 21.90 1.93
C PHE A 41 1.94 23.03 2.47
N CYS A 42 1.50 24.27 2.24
CA CYS A 42 2.02 25.46 2.90
C CYS A 42 1.26 25.64 4.22
N ASP A 43 2.01 25.82 5.30
CA ASP A 43 1.49 26.31 6.57
C ASP A 43 1.84 27.80 6.70
N PRO A 44 0.92 28.71 6.32
CA PRO A 44 1.20 30.15 6.37
C PRO A 44 1.37 30.66 7.80
N CYS A 45 0.95 29.88 8.81
CA CYS A 45 1.07 30.23 10.21
C CYS A 45 2.37 29.73 10.85
N SER A 46 3.16 28.90 10.16
CA SER A 46 4.42 28.32 10.67
C SER A 46 4.27 27.53 11.98
N GLU A 47 3.10 26.94 12.21
CA GLU A 47 2.75 26.10 13.36
C GLU A 47 3.22 24.63 13.19
N ASN A 48 3.82 24.32 12.03
CA ASN A 48 4.29 22.98 11.64
C ASN A 48 3.17 21.92 11.63
N THR A 49 1.94 22.35 11.42
CA THR A 49 0.77 21.48 11.42
C THR A 49 -0.23 21.88 10.34
N PHE A 50 -1.02 20.92 9.89
CA PHE A 50 -2.08 21.21 8.92
C PHE A 50 -3.24 21.92 9.61
N SER A 51 -3.67 23.04 9.04
CA SER A 51 -4.74 23.89 9.58
C SER A 51 -5.75 24.28 8.50
N LYS A 52 -6.79 25.02 8.89
CA LYS A 52 -7.77 25.57 7.95
C LYS A 52 -7.19 26.64 7.01
N HIS A 53 -6.05 27.23 7.37
CA HIS A 53 -5.36 28.22 6.55
C HIS A 53 -4.31 27.58 5.66
N SER A 54 -3.99 26.30 5.88
CA SER A 54 -3.07 25.57 5.03
C SER A 54 -3.66 25.33 3.65
N TYR A 55 -2.80 25.32 2.64
CA TYR A 55 -3.19 25.04 1.26
C TYR A 55 -2.15 24.14 0.60
N PHE A 56 -2.62 23.26 -0.29
CA PHE A 56 -1.76 22.30 -0.96
C PHE A 56 -0.92 22.97 -2.07
N LEU A 57 0.33 22.53 -2.19
CA LEU A 57 1.29 23.12 -3.13
C LEU A 57 1.47 22.23 -4.37
N PRO A 58 0.99 22.66 -5.54
CA PRO A 58 1.26 21.97 -6.80
C PRO A 58 2.67 22.27 -7.33
N GLY A 59 3.23 21.35 -8.14
CA GLY A 59 4.51 21.58 -8.82
C GLY A 59 5.76 21.45 -7.95
N VAL A 60 5.64 21.02 -6.69
CA VAL A 60 6.77 20.86 -5.78
C VAL A 60 7.50 19.55 -6.07
N GLN A 61 8.82 19.62 -6.20
CA GLN A 61 9.67 18.44 -6.30
C GLN A 61 9.91 17.82 -4.92
N VAL A 62 9.64 16.53 -4.79
CA VAL A 62 9.86 15.74 -3.58
C VAL A 62 10.77 14.55 -3.90
N LEU A 63 11.74 14.31 -3.02
CA LEU A 63 12.54 13.08 -3.05
C LEU A 63 11.94 12.06 -2.09
N ILE A 64 11.49 10.94 -2.62
CA ILE A 64 10.93 9.84 -1.82
C ILE A 64 12.03 8.79 -1.66
N GLN A 65 12.39 8.48 -0.42
CA GLN A 65 13.31 7.40 -0.08
C GLN A 65 12.61 6.36 0.80
N CYS A 66 12.48 5.14 0.30
CA CYS A 66 11.93 4.00 1.05
C CYS A 66 13.05 3.00 1.36
N ARG A 67 13.05 2.46 2.57
CA ARG A 67 13.99 1.43 3.02
C ARG A 67 13.21 0.19 3.44
N PHE A 68 13.55 -0.96 2.87
CA PHE A 68 12.90 -2.24 3.13
C PHE A 68 13.89 -3.19 3.78
N ALA A 69 13.57 -3.63 5.00
CA ALA A 69 14.30 -4.69 5.67
C ALA A 69 13.83 -6.06 5.14
N VAL A 70 14.74 -6.82 4.53
CA VAL A 70 14.47 -8.21 4.17
C VAL A 70 14.87 -9.09 5.34
N ARG A 71 13.93 -9.90 5.86
CA ARG A 71 14.23 -10.93 6.87
C ARG A 71 14.92 -12.15 6.22
N SER A 72 16.08 -11.93 5.60
CA SER A 72 16.97 -12.99 5.11
C SER A 72 18.20 -13.12 6.00
N LYS A 73 18.88 -14.27 5.93
CA LYS A 73 20.08 -14.58 6.73
C LYS A 73 21.25 -13.60 6.49
N ALA A 74 21.19 -12.79 5.44
CA ALA A 74 22.01 -11.61 5.22
C ALA A 74 21.10 -10.36 5.34
N SER A 75 21.56 -9.37 6.11
CA SER A 75 20.88 -8.11 6.41
C SER A 75 20.85 -7.16 5.20
N ASP A 76 20.29 -7.62 4.08
CA ASP A 76 20.22 -6.82 2.87
C ASP A 76 19.05 -5.83 2.99
N GLU A 77 19.38 -4.54 3.10
CA GLU A 77 18.43 -3.42 3.07
C GLU A 77 18.23 -2.98 1.62
N ILE A 78 16.98 -3.03 1.14
CA ILE A 78 16.64 -2.54 -0.20
C ILE A 78 16.19 -1.08 -0.07
N THR A 79 16.88 -0.17 -0.75
CA THR A 79 16.51 1.25 -0.80
C THR A 79 15.91 1.60 -2.16
N VAL A 80 14.74 2.24 -2.16
CA VAL A 80 14.11 2.83 -3.34
C VAL A 80 14.19 4.35 -3.22
N ARG A 81 14.68 5.03 -4.26
CA ARG A 81 14.75 6.50 -4.34
C ARG A 81 14.07 6.95 -5.64
N ALA A 82 13.17 7.92 -5.53
CA ALA A 82 12.53 8.50 -6.69
C ALA A 82 12.14 9.96 -6.44
N GLU A 83 12.40 10.80 -7.42
CA GLU A 83 11.87 12.16 -7.46
C GLU A 83 10.46 12.15 -8.04
N ARG A 84 9.57 12.90 -7.42
CA ARG A 84 8.19 13.13 -7.88
C ARG A 84 7.87 14.60 -7.80
N THR A 85 6.93 15.03 -8.62
CA THR A 85 6.37 16.38 -8.57
C THR A 85 4.93 16.28 -8.11
N THR A 86 4.51 17.17 -7.20
CA THR A 86 3.12 17.22 -6.78
C THR A 86 2.20 17.67 -7.92
N ASP A 87 1.01 17.06 -8.00
CA ASP A 87 -0.02 17.40 -8.99
C ASP A 87 -0.76 18.69 -8.62
N GLY A 88 -1.82 19.02 -9.38
CA GLY A 88 -2.64 20.21 -9.16
C GLY A 88 -3.34 20.28 -7.80
N PHE A 89 -3.42 19.17 -7.07
CA PHE A 89 -3.98 19.07 -5.73
C PHE A 89 -2.89 18.96 -4.65
N GLY A 90 -1.63 19.15 -5.03
CA GLY A 90 -0.47 19.00 -4.15
C GLY A 90 -0.19 17.55 -3.73
N LEU A 91 -0.74 16.56 -4.44
CA LEU A 91 -0.53 15.14 -4.18
C LEU A 91 0.64 14.59 -4.99
N TYR A 92 1.40 13.66 -4.41
CA TYR A 92 2.38 12.87 -5.14
C TYR A 92 2.10 11.37 -4.96
N LYS A 93 2.47 10.59 -5.97
CA LYS A 93 2.30 9.13 -5.97
C LYS A 93 3.56 8.44 -6.49
N LEU A 94 4.00 7.40 -5.79
CA LEU A 94 5.06 6.49 -6.22
C LEU A 94 4.57 5.05 -6.11
N ASP A 95 4.43 4.38 -7.24
CA ASP A 95 4.21 2.94 -7.31
C ASP A 95 5.56 2.22 -7.29
N ILE A 96 5.77 1.35 -6.31
CA ILE A 96 7.01 0.57 -6.15
C ILE A 96 6.79 -0.80 -6.80
N PRO A 97 7.49 -1.11 -7.90
CA PRO A 97 7.32 -2.37 -8.59
C PRO A 97 7.81 -3.54 -7.73
N GLN A 98 7.26 -4.72 -7.99
CA GLN A 98 7.65 -5.93 -7.28
C GLN A 98 9.07 -6.34 -7.65
N TRP A 99 10.00 -6.12 -6.73
CA TRP A 99 11.32 -6.72 -6.82
C TRP A 99 11.27 -8.18 -6.34
N LYS A 100 12.06 -9.06 -6.95
CA LYS A 100 12.07 -10.53 -6.71
C LYS A 100 12.35 -10.96 -5.25
N GLY A 101 12.66 -10.03 -4.34
CA GLY A 101 13.01 -10.27 -2.94
C GLY A 101 11.87 -10.16 -1.91
N PHE A 102 10.68 -9.67 -2.28
CA PHE A 102 9.55 -9.59 -1.35
C PHE A 102 8.81 -10.93 -1.25
N SER A 103 9.44 -11.93 -0.63
CA SER A 103 8.70 -13.13 -0.21
C SER A 103 7.92 -12.77 1.05
N ALA A 104 6.59 -12.91 1.01
CA ALA A 104 5.68 -12.62 2.12
C ALA A 104 6.06 -13.38 3.41
N SER A 105 6.95 -12.79 4.19
CA SER A 105 7.05 -13.04 5.62
C SER A 105 6.19 -12.00 6.31
N ARG A 106 5.30 -12.45 7.20
CA ARG A 106 4.37 -11.62 7.97
C ARG A 106 5.06 -10.32 8.43
N VAL A 107 4.73 -9.20 7.77
CA VAL A 107 5.32 -7.89 8.02
C VAL A 107 4.56 -7.25 9.16
N GLY A 108 5.25 -6.98 10.27
CA GLY A 108 4.83 -5.94 11.19
C GLY A 108 5.13 -4.60 10.51
N ASN A 109 4.09 -3.78 10.32
CA ASN A 109 4.21 -2.53 9.60
C ASN A 109 4.90 -1.48 10.48
N GLN A 110 6.14 -1.13 10.15
CA GLN A 110 6.73 0.13 10.59
C GLN A 110 7.34 0.82 9.37
N VAL A 111 6.63 1.86 8.91
CA VAL A 111 7.10 2.76 7.86
C VAL A 111 7.77 3.92 8.58
N ASP A 112 9.09 3.93 8.61
CA ASP A 112 9.83 5.08 9.12
C ASP A 112 9.91 6.12 8.02
N VAL A 113 9.09 7.17 8.13
CA VAL A 113 9.19 8.35 7.27
C VAL A 113 10.23 9.26 7.93
N GLN A 114 11.50 9.08 7.55
CA GLN A 114 12.55 10.00 7.97
C GLN A 114 12.23 11.38 7.38
N ARG A 115 11.84 12.34 8.23
CA ARG A 115 11.88 13.76 7.85
C ARG A 115 13.35 14.12 7.67
N GLU A 116 13.78 14.36 6.43
CA GLU A 116 14.94 15.20 6.19
C GLU A 116 14.48 16.65 6.44
N SER A 117 14.41 17.03 7.71
CA SER A 117 14.51 18.43 8.08
C SER A 117 15.93 18.83 7.73
N ARG A 118 16.14 19.34 6.51
CA ARG A 118 17.28 20.19 6.22
C ARG A 118 16.90 21.58 6.72
N PRO A 119 17.27 22.00 7.95
CA PRO A 119 17.36 23.42 8.19
C PRO A 119 18.46 23.93 7.26
N GLU A 120 18.26 25.10 6.67
CA GLU A 120 19.28 25.83 5.88
C GLU A 120 19.45 25.44 4.40
N LEU A 121 18.38 25.55 3.59
CA LEU A 121 18.59 25.79 2.14
C LEU A 121 17.46 26.57 1.44
N PHE A 122 16.77 27.46 2.15
CA PHE A 122 15.85 28.45 1.56
C PHE A 122 16.08 29.85 2.12
N GLU A 123 17.30 30.15 2.57
CA GLU A 123 17.86 31.49 2.43
C GLU A 123 18.93 31.38 1.34
N VAL A 124 18.58 31.72 0.10
CA VAL A 124 19.41 32.43 -0.89
C VAL A 124 18.49 32.73 -2.08
N LEU A 125 18.29 34.04 -2.29
CA LEU A 125 17.55 34.77 -3.34
C LEU A 125 16.04 34.96 -3.10
#